data_AF-A0A1Z4GIT0-F1
#
_entry.id   AF-A0A1Z4GIT0-F1
#
_cell.length_a   1.000
_cell.length_b   1.000
_cell.length_c   1.000
_cell.angle_alpha   90.00
_cell.angle_beta   90.00
_cell.angle_gamma   90.00
#
_symmetry.space_group_name_H-M   'P 1'
#
loop_
_entity.id
_entity.type
_entity.pdbx_description
1 polymer ?
#
loop_
_entity_poly.entity_id
_entity_poly.type
_entity_poly.pdbx_seq_one_letter_code
_entity_poly.pdbx_strand_id
1 'polypeptide(L)'
;MGWKAIACSATGTCHIDRNVPCQDYGDYIVIDDVIVGAVADGAGSAKHSDIGSKLAVKTTLSHLYRLLRWNKRKNEDLRKPITPDIAKKTFNDTLTKVKDVLNKEVQSKGFSINDLACTLLVFCATPTWIAAMQIGDGFIVVKLKESNNYQLLFPPDKGEYANETTFVTSTNAFSRMKVDVIIGKQEFICASTDGLERLAIDFRTGEAFSGFFNPFEQGLRERDKHEEEKSLEDWLYSEGVNARTDDDKTLLVCLYEESGLNRQSSLESQSPSQLSSKGKAHNHLTNVKEDFHDKSYGLRDSNFSKSQTLPNIEHSFIAISFFCHIFAGWILSISFFLFPSFIAGIIVLLLTILVMVVTICNLKDYFIKLLQAFSWLTENSKKSLAVVLSFLLSILGIVIGFYCSQLSSSPTYEKKSRGNILQSIDITNNNLTKK
;
A
#
# COMPACT_ATOMS: atom_id res chain seq x y z
N MET A 1 -4.85 -11.99 -24.76
CA MET A 1 -5.75 -12.49 -23.72
C MET A 1 -5.71 -11.47 -22.60
N GLY A 2 -6.82 -11.17 -21.96
CA GLY A 2 -6.81 -10.16 -20.91
C GLY A 2 -8.15 -10.02 -20.22
N TRP A 3 -8.08 -9.36 -19.06
CA TRP A 3 -9.27 -8.96 -18.32
C TRP A 3 -9.85 -7.68 -18.92
N LYS A 4 -11.14 -7.74 -19.26
CA LYS A 4 -11.97 -6.56 -19.49
C LYS A 4 -12.83 -6.35 -18.25
N ALA A 5 -12.78 -5.16 -17.66
CA ALA A 5 -13.53 -4.86 -16.45
C ALA A 5 -14.05 -3.42 -16.44
N ILE A 6 -15.13 -3.20 -15.71
CA ILE A 6 -15.72 -1.88 -15.42
C ILE A 6 -16.24 -1.86 -13.97
N ALA A 7 -16.22 -0.69 -13.35
CA ALA A 7 -16.78 -0.46 -12.03
C ALA A 7 -17.58 0.84 -12.06
N CYS A 8 -18.85 0.78 -11.66
CA CYS A 8 -19.70 1.97 -11.58
C CYS A 8 -20.41 2.01 -10.23
N SER A 9 -20.58 3.21 -9.69
CA SER A 9 -21.29 3.49 -8.46
C SER A 9 -22.34 4.57 -8.73
N ALA A 10 -23.56 4.40 -8.22
CA ALA A 10 -24.66 5.33 -8.40
C ALA A 10 -25.36 5.60 -7.07
N THR A 11 -25.55 6.89 -6.77
CA THR A 11 -26.23 7.35 -5.56
C THR A 11 -27.69 6.86 -5.52
N GLY A 12 -28.11 6.34 -4.37
CA GLY A 12 -29.48 5.95 -4.08
C GLY A 12 -30.44 7.13 -4.03
N THR A 13 -31.71 6.89 -4.37
CA THR A 13 -32.73 7.94 -4.33
C THR A 13 -32.91 8.49 -2.92
N CYS A 14 -32.77 7.65 -1.88
CA CYS A 14 -32.81 8.09 -0.48
C CYS A 14 -31.67 9.07 -0.14
N HIS A 15 -30.47 8.83 -0.65
CA HIS A 15 -29.32 9.71 -0.48
C HIS A 15 -29.45 11.00 -1.29
N ILE A 16 -29.95 10.92 -2.52
CA ILE A 16 -30.25 12.09 -3.35
C ILE A 16 -31.26 13.01 -2.64
N ASP A 17 -32.37 12.47 -2.14
CA ASP A 17 -33.42 13.23 -1.45
C ASP A 17 -32.91 13.93 -0.18
N ARG A 18 -31.89 13.35 0.47
CA ARG A 18 -31.26 13.88 1.68
C ARG A 18 -30.01 14.71 1.41
N ASN A 19 -29.63 14.89 0.15
CA ASN A 19 -28.38 15.55 -0.26
C ASN A 19 -27.13 14.95 0.43
N VAL A 20 -27.12 13.62 0.53
CA VAL A 20 -26.01 12.81 1.04
C VAL A 20 -25.21 12.28 -0.16
N PRO A 21 -23.87 12.33 -0.15
CA PRO A 21 -23.06 11.77 -1.22
C PRO A 21 -23.20 10.24 -1.30
N CYS A 22 -22.83 9.66 -2.43
CA CYS A 22 -22.69 8.20 -2.53
C CYS A 22 -21.67 7.71 -1.49
N GLN A 23 -22.11 6.79 -0.63
CA GLN A 23 -21.36 6.13 0.42
C GLN A 23 -20.70 4.85 -0.09
N ASP A 24 -21.15 4.32 -1.22
CA ASP A 24 -20.47 3.24 -1.92
C ASP A 24 -19.20 3.68 -2.65
N TYR A 25 -18.26 2.75 -2.82
CA TYR A 25 -17.16 2.89 -3.75
C TYR A 25 -16.70 1.53 -4.30
N GLY A 26 -16.41 1.47 -5.60
CA GLY A 26 -15.86 0.29 -6.26
C GLY A 26 -14.77 0.64 -7.25
N ASP A 27 -13.70 -0.16 -7.30
CA ASP A 27 -12.58 0.05 -8.22
C ASP A 27 -11.78 -1.24 -8.42
N TYR A 28 -10.91 -1.25 -9.43
CA TYR A 28 -10.09 -2.41 -9.76
C TYR A 28 -8.74 -2.03 -10.38
N ILE A 29 -7.83 -3.00 -10.41
CA ILE A 29 -6.54 -2.90 -11.11
C ILE A 29 -6.28 -4.18 -11.89
N VAL A 30 -5.58 -4.07 -13.02
CA VAL A 30 -5.10 -5.22 -13.81
C VAL A 30 -3.57 -5.15 -13.90
N ILE A 31 -2.92 -6.26 -13.59
CA ILE A 31 -1.46 -6.42 -13.68
C ILE A 31 -1.20 -7.70 -14.47
N ASP A 32 -0.77 -7.53 -15.72
CA ASP A 32 -0.63 -8.63 -16.69
C ASP A 32 -1.97 -9.39 -16.86
N ASP A 33 -2.07 -10.61 -16.33
CA ASP A 33 -3.25 -11.48 -16.35
C ASP A 33 -3.91 -11.64 -14.97
N VAL A 34 -3.50 -10.84 -13.99
CA VAL A 34 -4.12 -10.79 -12.67
C VAL A 34 -5.01 -9.56 -12.58
N ILE A 35 -6.26 -9.74 -12.16
CA ILE A 35 -7.18 -8.66 -11.79
C ILE A 35 -7.39 -8.64 -10.29
N VAL A 36 -7.36 -7.45 -9.70
CA VAL A 36 -7.77 -7.24 -8.31
C VAL A 36 -8.93 -6.27 -8.31
N GLY A 37 -10.05 -6.68 -7.73
CA GLY A 37 -11.24 -5.87 -7.59
C GLY A 37 -11.60 -5.67 -6.13
N ALA A 38 -12.14 -4.50 -5.80
CA ALA A 38 -12.68 -4.24 -4.47
C ALA A 38 -13.89 -3.31 -4.52
N VAL A 39 -14.90 -3.62 -3.70
CA VAL A 39 -16.09 -2.79 -3.49
C VAL A 39 -16.35 -2.64 -1.99
N ALA A 40 -16.93 -1.52 -1.59
CA ALA A 40 -17.29 -1.22 -0.21
C ALA A 40 -18.54 -0.35 -0.18
N ASP A 41 -19.47 -0.68 0.71
CA ASP A 41 -20.60 0.16 1.11
C ASP A 41 -20.26 0.85 2.43
N GLY A 42 -20.59 2.14 2.52
CA GLY A 42 -20.43 2.92 3.73
C GLY A 42 -21.66 2.79 4.63
N ALA A 43 -21.46 2.46 5.91
CA ALA A 43 -22.57 2.28 6.83
C ALA A 43 -23.47 3.54 6.88
N GLY A 44 -24.78 3.39 6.65
CA GLY A 44 -25.73 4.52 6.70
C GLY A 44 -25.84 5.21 8.06
N SER A 45 -25.30 4.61 9.12
CA SER A 45 -25.19 5.20 10.46
C SER A 45 -23.92 6.04 10.68
N ALA A 46 -22.94 5.94 9.79
CA ALA A 46 -21.64 6.55 9.90
C ALA A 46 -21.56 7.85 9.08
N LYS A 47 -21.14 8.93 9.73
CA LYS A 47 -21.22 10.29 9.17
C LYS A 47 -20.32 10.55 7.95
N HIS A 48 -19.22 9.82 7.86
CA HIS A 48 -18.16 9.99 6.87
C HIS A 48 -17.87 8.65 6.17
N SER A 49 -18.91 7.84 5.99
CA SER A 49 -18.81 6.49 5.44
C SER A 49 -18.39 6.48 3.96
N ASP A 50 -18.72 7.54 3.22
CA ASP A 50 -18.22 7.85 1.86
C ASP A 50 -16.68 7.97 1.81
N ILE A 51 -16.09 8.55 2.85
CA ILE A 51 -14.63 8.62 3.00
C ILE A 51 -14.09 7.24 3.40
N GLY A 52 -14.76 6.56 4.31
CA GLY A 52 -14.39 5.23 4.81
C GLY A 52 -14.30 4.18 3.70
N SER A 53 -15.38 4.00 2.92
CA SER A 53 -15.48 3.04 1.82
C SER A 53 -14.41 3.29 0.76
N LYS A 54 -14.26 4.56 0.34
CA LYS A 54 -13.26 4.97 -0.65
C LYS A 54 -11.84 4.73 -0.18
N LEU A 55 -11.51 5.05 1.08
CA LEU A 55 -10.19 4.79 1.65
C LEU A 55 -9.92 3.28 1.75
N ALA A 56 -10.91 2.48 2.15
CA ALA A 56 -10.79 1.03 2.26
C ALA A 56 -10.46 0.38 0.91
N VAL A 57 -11.21 0.71 -0.14
CA VAL A 57 -10.98 0.19 -1.50
C VAL A 57 -9.62 0.64 -2.04
N LYS A 58 -9.32 1.94 -2.00
CA LYS A 58 -8.04 2.45 -2.53
C LYS A 58 -6.83 1.87 -1.80
N THR A 59 -6.92 1.74 -0.48
CA THR A 59 -5.84 1.15 0.33
C THR A 59 -5.64 -0.33 -0.01
N THR A 60 -6.74 -1.08 -0.16
CA THR A 60 -6.72 -2.49 -0.58
C THR A 60 -6.02 -2.66 -1.92
N LEU A 61 -6.47 -1.95 -2.95
CA LEU A 61 -5.91 -2.06 -4.30
C LEU A 61 -4.43 -1.67 -4.31
N SER A 62 -4.06 -0.58 -3.63
CA SER A 62 -2.66 -0.15 -3.51
C SER A 62 -1.78 -1.18 -2.80
N HIS A 63 -2.28 -1.78 -1.71
CA HIS A 63 -1.53 -2.80 -0.97
C HIS A 63 -1.32 -4.06 -1.81
N LEU A 64 -2.38 -4.60 -2.42
CA LEU A 64 -2.31 -5.81 -3.24
C LEU A 64 -1.51 -5.58 -4.53
N TYR A 65 -1.61 -4.39 -5.15
CA TYR A 65 -0.73 -4.01 -6.26
C TYR A 65 0.74 -4.14 -5.90
N ARG A 66 1.14 -3.58 -4.76
CA ARG A 66 2.54 -3.62 -4.30
C ARG A 66 2.99 -5.05 -3.99
N LEU A 67 2.12 -5.86 -3.39
CA LEU A 67 2.39 -7.27 -3.10
C LEU A 67 2.60 -8.07 -4.39
N LEU A 68 1.70 -7.94 -5.37
CA LEU A 68 1.80 -8.63 -6.66
C LEU A 68 3.06 -8.20 -7.42
N ARG A 69 3.38 -6.91 -7.44
CA ARG A 69 4.62 -6.39 -8.06
C ARG A 69 5.88 -6.93 -7.38
N TRP A 70 5.85 -7.07 -6.06
CA TRP A 70 6.97 -7.63 -5.30
C TRP A 70 7.19 -9.12 -5.63
N ASN A 71 6.12 -9.92 -5.66
CA ASN A 71 6.19 -11.33 -6.03
C ASN A 71 6.66 -11.52 -7.48
N LYS A 72 6.18 -10.68 -8.41
CA LYS A 72 6.67 -10.66 -9.80
C LYS A 72 8.17 -10.36 -9.89
N ARG A 73 8.69 -9.40 -9.11
CA ARG A 73 10.14 -9.10 -9.03
C ARG A 73 10.97 -10.28 -8.52
N LYS A 74 10.36 -11.19 -7.75
CA LYS A 74 10.97 -12.44 -7.28
C LYS A 74 10.83 -13.61 -8.26
N ASN A 75 10.31 -13.38 -9.47
CA ASN A 75 9.96 -14.42 -10.44
C ASN A 75 9.01 -15.49 -9.88
N GLU A 76 8.12 -15.11 -8.96
CA GLU A 76 7.02 -16.00 -8.56
C GLU A 76 5.97 -16.05 -9.67
N ASP A 77 5.52 -17.26 -10.00
CA ASP A 77 4.44 -17.47 -10.97
C ASP A 77 3.09 -17.14 -10.33
N LEU A 78 2.54 -15.98 -10.68
CA LEU A 78 1.25 -15.52 -10.17
C LEU A 78 0.08 -16.40 -10.65
N ARG A 79 0.25 -17.21 -11.71
CA ARG A 79 -0.78 -18.16 -12.16
C ARG A 79 -0.90 -19.38 -11.26
N LYS A 80 0.09 -19.63 -10.40
CA LYS A 80 0.02 -20.71 -9.43
C LYS A 80 -1.01 -20.35 -8.35
N PRO A 81 -2.03 -21.19 -8.11
CA PRO A 81 -2.99 -20.94 -7.06
C PRO A 81 -2.31 -20.82 -5.70
N ILE A 82 -2.77 -19.85 -4.90
CA ILE A 82 -2.41 -19.74 -3.49
C ILE A 82 -3.28 -20.67 -2.65
N THR A 83 -2.79 -21.08 -1.48
CA THR A 83 -3.61 -21.85 -0.53
C THR A 83 -4.58 -20.93 0.21
N PRO A 84 -5.69 -21.46 0.77
CA PRO A 84 -6.59 -20.69 1.63
C PRO A 84 -5.88 -20.01 2.81
N ASP A 85 -4.86 -20.65 3.40
CA ASP A 85 -4.07 -20.05 4.49
C ASP A 85 -3.26 -18.83 4.04
N ILE A 86 -2.65 -18.91 2.84
CA ILE A 86 -1.93 -17.77 2.25
C ILE A 86 -2.91 -16.66 1.93
N ALA A 87 -4.06 -16.98 1.31
CA ALA A 87 -5.11 -16.00 1.02
C ALA A 87 -5.59 -15.30 2.30
N LYS A 88 -5.90 -16.06 3.35
CA LYS A 88 -6.34 -15.53 4.65
C LYS A 88 -5.28 -14.63 5.28
N LYS A 89 -4.02 -15.03 5.24
CA LYS A 89 -2.91 -14.19 5.72
C LYS A 89 -2.80 -12.89 4.93
N THR A 90 -2.82 -12.96 3.60
CA THR A 90 -2.76 -11.80 2.72
C THR A 90 -3.92 -10.83 2.96
N PHE A 91 -5.15 -11.33 3.13
CA PHE A 91 -6.30 -10.49 3.41
C PHE A 91 -6.29 -9.92 4.83
N ASN A 92 -5.75 -10.63 5.83
CA ASN A 92 -5.52 -10.08 7.17
C ASN A 92 -4.50 -8.93 7.15
N ASP A 93 -3.40 -9.09 6.41
CA ASP A 93 -2.38 -8.04 6.24
C ASP A 93 -2.99 -6.82 5.52
N THR A 94 -3.84 -7.07 4.53
CA THR A 94 -4.59 -6.03 3.79
C THR A 94 -5.55 -5.27 4.71
N LEU A 95 -6.37 -5.97 5.49
CA LEU A 95 -7.30 -5.37 6.46
C LEU A 95 -6.54 -4.56 7.51
N THR A 96 -5.40 -5.05 7.97
CA THR A 96 -4.52 -4.29 8.89
C THR A 96 -4.11 -2.96 8.26
N LYS A 97 -3.75 -2.94 6.97
CA LYS A 97 -3.40 -1.69 6.27
C LYS A 97 -4.59 -0.75 6.08
N VAL A 98 -5.78 -1.29 5.80
CA VAL A 98 -7.01 -0.49 5.75
C VAL A 98 -7.25 0.18 7.12
N LYS A 99 -7.22 -0.59 8.21
CA LYS A 99 -7.39 -0.04 9.57
C LYS A 99 -6.31 0.98 9.93
N ASP A 100 -5.05 0.77 9.52
CA ASP A 100 -3.96 1.74 9.72
C ASP A 100 -4.28 3.08 9.01
N VAL A 101 -4.80 3.05 7.78
CA VAL A 101 -5.13 4.26 7.01
C VAL A 101 -6.35 4.97 7.58
N LEU A 102 -7.42 4.24 7.94
CA LEU A 102 -8.60 4.82 8.56
C LEU A 102 -8.27 5.50 9.91
N ASN A 103 -7.42 4.87 10.73
CA ASN A 103 -6.97 5.49 11.98
C ASN A 103 -6.16 6.77 11.77
N LYS A 104 -5.37 6.86 10.69
CA LYS A 104 -4.67 8.11 10.34
C LYS A 104 -5.64 9.19 9.90
N GLU A 105 -6.66 8.84 9.11
CA GLU A 105 -7.69 9.80 8.69
C GLU A 105 -8.42 10.36 9.93
N VAL A 106 -8.85 9.48 10.84
CA VAL A 106 -9.43 9.82 12.15
C VAL A 106 -8.56 10.82 12.91
N GLN A 107 -7.27 10.54 13.06
CA GLN A 107 -6.34 11.43 13.77
C GLN A 107 -6.18 12.78 13.07
N SER A 108 -6.16 12.80 11.73
CA SER A 108 -5.95 14.02 10.95
C SER A 108 -7.18 14.93 10.89
N LYS A 109 -8.39 14.36 10.96
CA LYS A 109 -9.66 15.09 10.80
C LYS A 109 -10.46 15.23 12.11
N GLY A 110 -10.08 14.50 13.16
CA GLY A 110 -10.79 14.48 14.43
C GLY A 110 -12.11 13.71 14.39
N PHE A 111 -12.22 12.70 13.52
CA PHE A 111 -13.41 11.84 13.42
C PHE A 111 -13.44 10.77 14.51
N SER A 112 -14.59 10.13 14.72
CA SER A 112 -14.64 8.82 15.35
C SER A 112 -14.27 7.74 14.32
N ILE A 113 -13.64 6.64 14.74
CA ILE A 113 -13.38 5.51 13.84
C ILE A 113 -14.69 4.92 13.28
N ASN A 114 -15.78 4.99 14.05
CA ASN A 114 -17.09 4.53 13.62
C ASN A 114 -17.72 5.46 12.58
N ASP A 115 -17.27 6.72 12.44
CA ASP A 115 -17.74 7.61 11.38
C ASP A 115 -17.24 7.17 10.00
N LEU A 116 -16.23 6.30 9.94
CA LEU A 116 -15.65 5.74 8.72
C LEU A 116 -16.05 4.26 8.52
N ALA A 117 -17.09 3.79 9.21
CA ALA A 117 -17.51 2.39 9.11
C ALA A 117 -18.00 2.07 7.68
N CYS A 118 -17.49 0.97 7.13
CA CYS A 118 -17.85 0.48 5.80
C CYS A 118 -17.64 -1.05 5.73
N THR A 119 -18.31 -1.69 4.78
CA THR A 119 -18.03 -3.07 4.36
C THR A 119 -16.79 -3.10 3.49
N LEU A 120 -16.32 -4.30 3.14
CA LEU A 120 -15.23 -4.47 2.19
C LEU A 120 -15.27 -5.87 1.58
N LEU A 121 -15.45 -5.93 0.26
CA LEU A 121 -15.41 -7.14 -0.55
C LEU A 121 -14.23 -7.03 -1.52
N VAL A 122 -13.40 -8.06 -1.59
CA VAL A 122 -12.16 -8.04 -2.39
C VAL A 122 -11.97 -9.36 -3.09
N PHE A 123 -11.50 -9.33 -4.33
CA PHE A 123 -10.98 -10.51 -5.01
C PHE A 123 -9.65 -10.23 -5.72
N CYS A 124 -8.84 -11.28 -5.83
CA CYS A 124 -7.66 -11.36 -6.67
C CYS A 124 -7.83 -12.60 -7.56
N ALA A 125 -7.91 -12.39 -8.87
CA ALA A 125 -8.19 -13.45 -9.83
C ALA A 125 -7.16 -13.50 -10.95
N THR A 126 -6.86 -14.73 -11.36
CA THR A 126 -6.09 -15.07 -12.55
C THR A 126 -6.99 -15.84 -13.51
N PRO A 127 -6.52 -16.21 -14.71
CA PRO A 127 -7.33 -17.01 -15.62
C PRO A 127 -7.71 -18.38 -15.04
N THR A 128 -7.02 -18.88 -14.01
CA THR A 128 -7.13 -20.26 -13.52
C THR A 128 -7.49 -20.38 -12.04
N TRP A 129 -7.59 -19.28 -11.30
CA TRP A 129 -8.02 -19.29 -9.91
C TRP A 129 -8.45 -17.90 -9.44
N ILE A 130 -9.23 -17.85 -8.36
CA ILE A 130 -9.63 -16.63 -7.65
C ILE A 130 -9.48 -16.85 -6.14
N ALA A 131 -8.93 -15.86 -5.45
CA ALA A 131 -8.99 -15.75 -4.00
C ALA A 131 -9.83 -14.52 -3.66
N ALA A 132 -10.81 -14.68 -2.77
CA ALA A 132 -11.72 -13.60 -2.39
C ALA A 132 -11.87 -13.51 -0.87
N MET A 133 -12.26 -12.32 -0.40
CA MET A 133 -12.70 -12.10 0.96
C MET A 133 -13.91 -11.17 1.03
N GLN A 134 -14.66 -11.29 2.12
CA GLN A 134 -15.84 -10.47 2.39
C GLN A 134 -15.94 -10.13 3.88
N ILE A 135 -16.13 -8.84 4.16
CA ILE A 135 -16.50 -8.27 5.46
C ILE A 135 -17.75 -7.42 5.23
N GLY A 136 -18.87 -7.82 5.82
CA GLY A 136 -20.17 -7.17 5.61
C GLY A 136 -21.03 -7.87 4.57
N ASP A 137 -22.11 -7.19 4.21
CA ASP A 137 -23.06 -7.55 3.15
C ASP A 137 -22.55 -7.10 1.76
N GLY A 138 -23.27 -7.50 0.72
CA GLY A 138 -22.83 -7.49 -0.66
C GLY A 138 -22.52 -8.91 -1.16
N PHE A 139 -22.22 -9.02 -2.45
CA PHE A 139 -21.95 -10.31 -3.06
C PHE A 139 -20.74 -10.32 -3.97
N ILE A 140 -20.10 -11.49 -4.04
CA ILE A 140 -19.13 -11.84 -5.09
C ILE A 140 -19.62 -13.10 -5.79
N VAL A 141 -19.82 -13.00 -7.11
CA VAL A 141 -20.26 -14.06 -7.99
C VAL A 141 -19.17 -14.37 -9.00
N VAL A 142 -18.95 -15.66 -9.25
CA VAL A 142 -18.02 -16.15 -10.26
C VAL A 142 -18.73 -17.09 -11.23
N LYS A 143 -18.30 -17.09 -12.47
CA LYS A 143 -18.66 -18.08 -13.47
C LYS A 143 -17.38 -18.67 -14.05
N LEU A 144 -17.25 -19.98 -13.93
CA LEU A 144 -16.16 -20.73 -14.54
C LEU A 144 -16.51 -21.03 -16.00
N LYS A 145 -15.52 -21.01 -16.90
CA LYS A 145 -15.71 -21.29 -18.34
C LYS A 145 -16.32 -22.66 -18.64
N GLU A 146 -16.11 -23.63 -17.75
CA GLU A 146 -16.61 -25.01 -17.89
C GLU A 146 -18.05 -25.15 -17.33
N SER A 147 -18.61 -24.08 -16.75
CA SER A 147 -19.94 -24.03 -16.15
C SER A 147 -20.78 -22.92 -16.78
N ASN A 148 -22.06 -23.20 -17.01
CA ASN A 148 -23.01 -22.16 -17.39
C ASN A 148 -23.64 -21.45 -16.18
N ASN A 149 -23.30 -21.86 -14.96
CA ASN A 149 -23.91 -21.36 -13.74
C ASN A 149 -23.04 -20.28 -13.08
N TYR A 150 -23.71 -19.23 -12.63
CA TYR A 150 -23.16 -18.22 -11.71
C TYR A 150 -23.15 -18.78 -10.29
N GLN A 151 -21.98 -18.77 -9.65
CA GLN A 151 -21.78 -19.26 -8.30
C GLN A 151 -21.53 -18.08 -7.36
N LEU A 152 -22.33 -17.99 -6.30
CA LEU A 152 -22.10 -17.08 -5.19
C LEU A 152 -20.99 -17.62 -4.29
N LEU A 153 -19.95 -16.82 -4.01
CA LEU A 153 -18.81 -17.24 -3.18
C LEU A 153 -19.15 -17.31 -1.70
N PHE A 154 -19.85 -16.30 -1.19
CA PHE A 154 -20.16 -16.16 0.23
C PHE A 154 -21.67 -16.03 0.40
N PRO A 155 -22.37 -17.14 0.72
CA PRO A 155 -23.80 -17.07 1.00
C PRO A 155 -24.11 -16.15 2.19
N PRO A 156 -25.27 -15.47 2.18
CA PRO A 156 -25.74 -14.67 3.31
C PRO A 156 -25.84 -15.52 4.58
N ASP A 157 -25.52 -14.93 5.73
CA ASP A 157 -25.61 -15.63 7.01
C ASP A 157 -27.08 -15.97 7.35
N LYS A 158 -27.35 -17.23 7.71
CA LYS A 158 -28.65 -17.68 8.19
C LYS A 158 -28.61 -17.80 9.71
N GLY A 159 -29.46 -17.07 10.45
CA GLY A 159 -29.63 -17.24 11.90
C GLY A 159 -29.63 -15.94 12.72
N GLU A 160 -29.21 -16.04 13.99
CA GLU A 160 -29.29 -14.97 15.01
C GLU A 160 -28.54 -13.68 14.62
N TYR A 161 -27.49 -13.79 13.80
CA TYR A 161 -26.66 -12.67 13.34
C TYR A 161 -27.03 -12.15 11.95
N ALA A 162 -28.13 -12.61 11.34
CA ALA A 162 -28.49 -12.27 9.95
C ALA A 162 -28.77 -10.77 9.72
N ASN A 163 -28.93 -9.98 10.80
CA ASN A 163 -29.22 -8.54 10.73
C ASN A 163 -28.08 -7.66 11.28
N GLU A 164 -26.91 -8.22 11.59
CA GLU A 164 -25.77 -7.45 12.11
C GLU A 164 -24.64 -7.36 11.07
N THR A 165 -24.59 -6.26 10.33
CA THR A 165 -23.53 -6.00 9.36
C THR A 165 -22.20 -5.78 10.09
N THR A 166 -21.19 -6.59 9.73
CA THR A 166 -19.83 -6.39 10.25
C THR A 166 -19.07 -5.41 9.36
N PHE A 167 -18.50 -4.37 9.97
CA PHE A 167 -17.69 -3.38 9.26
C PHE A 167 -16.19 -3.62 9.45
N VAL A 168 -15.36 -3.03 8.58
CA VAL A 168 -13.89 -3.09 8.70
C VAL A 168 -13.36 -2.50 10.01
N THR A 169 -14.11 -1.57 10.59
CA THR A 169 -13.80 -0.90 11.86
C THR A 169 -14.19 -1.74 13.08
N SER A 170 -15.07 -2.73 12.92
CA SER A 170 -15.52 -3.60 14.02
C SER A 170 -14.35 -4.33 14.69
N THR A 171 -14.49 -4.57 16.00
CA THR A 171 -13.48 -5.27 16.81
C THR A 171 -13.29 -6.73 16.36
N ASN A 172 -14.36 -7.35 15.87
CA ASN A 172 -14.42 -8.72 15.36
C ASN A 172 -14.20 -8.81 13.83
N ALA A 173 -13.83 -7.73 13.14
CA ALA A 173 -13.68 -7.73 11.67
C ALA A 173 -12.76 -8.87 11.16
N PHE A 174 -11.63 -9.12 11.84
CA PHE A 174 -10.69 -10.18 11.47
C PHE A 174 -11.28 -11.59 11.61
N SER A 175 -12.13 -11.84 12.61
CA SER A 175 -12.72 -13.16 12.82
C SER A 175 -13.97 -13.39 11.97
N ARG A 176 -14.67 -12.31 11.59
CA ARG A 176 -15.84 -12.34 10.70
C ARG A 176 -15.48 -12.30 9.21
N MET A 177 -14.25 -11.93 8.86
CA MET A 177 -13.79 -11.95 7.48
C MET A 177 -13.88 -13.36 6.89
N LYS A 178 -14.75 -13.53 5.90
CA LYS A 178 -14.85 -14.75 5.10
C LYS A 178 -13.75 -14.73 4.05
N VAL A 179 -13.13 -15.88 3.79
CA VAL A 179 -12.07 -16.03 2.78
C VAL A 179 -12.27 -17.36 2.08
N ASP A 180 -12.20 -17.36 0.76
CA ASP A 180 -12.24 -18.59 -0.04
C ASP A 180 -11.31 -18.50 -1.27
N VAL A 181 -10.90 -19.66 -1.77
CA VAL A 181 -10.08 -19.80 -2.97
C VAL A 181 -10.70 -20.85 -3.89
N ILE A 182 -11.08 -20.42 -5.10
CA ILE A 182 -11.60 -21.30 -6.13
C ILE A 182 -10.56 -21.50 -7.22
N ILE A 183 -10.32 -22.76 -7.56
CA ILE A 183 -9.47 -23.16 -8.68
C ILE A 183 -10.36 -23.53 -9.86
N GLY A 184 -10.06 -22.99 -11.03
CA GLY A 184 -10.82 -23.22 -12.26
C GLY A 184 -10.64 -22.09 -13.25
N LYS A 185 -10.99 -22.35 -14.53
CA LYS A 185 -10.89 -21.32 -15.56
C LYS A 185 -11.93 -20.24 -15.32
N GLN A 186 -11.51 -19.07 -14.85
CA GLN A 186 -12.41 -17.96 -14.59
C GLN A 186 -12.87 -17.35 -15.91
N GLU A 187 -14.17 -17.16 -16.08
CA GLU A 187 -14.74 -16.51 -17.26
C GLU A 187 -15.31 -15.14 -16.90
N PHE A 188 -16.16 -15.09 -15.88
CA PHE A 188 -16.83 -13.87 -15.44
C PHE A 188 -16.79 -13.75 -13.92
N ILE A 189 -16.56 -12.53 -13.42
CA ILE A 189 -16.56 -12.19 -12.00
C ILE A 189 -17.40 -10.94 -11.83
N CYS A 190 -18.27 -10.94 -10.82
CA CYS A 190 -19.09 -9.80 -10.44
C CYS A 190 -18.97 -9.57 -8.94
N ALA A 191 -18.68 -8.34 -8.51
CA ALA A 191 -18.73 -7.93 -7.11
C ALA A 191 -19.65 -6.72 -6.98
N SER A 192 -20.43 -6.68 -5.89
CA SER A 192 -21.41 -5.62 -5.65
C SER A 192 -21.54 -5.31 -4.18
N THR A 193 -21.89 -4.07 -3.87
CA THR A 193 -22.48 -3.67 -2.59
C THR A 193 -23.91 -4.22 -2.46
N ASP A 194 -24.49 -4.09 -1.27
CA ASP A 194 -25.77 -4.70 -0.89
C ASP A 194 -27.00 -4.11 -1.63
N GLY A 195 -26.91 -2.85 -2.10
CA GLY A 195 -27.99 -2.18 -2.83
C GLY A 195 -28.53 -2.92 -4.06
N LEU A 196 -27.78 -3.88 -4.62
CA LEU A 196 -28.21 -4.73 -5.74
C LEU A 196 -28.50 -6.20 -5.35
N GLU A 197 -28.29 -6.60 -4.10
CA GLU A 197 -28.45 -7.99 -3.66
C GLU A 197 -29.84 -8.55 -3.98
N ARG A 198 -30.90 -7.78 -3.70
CA ARG A 198 -32.28 -8.20 -3.92
C ARG A 198 -32.64 -8.38 -5.39
N LEU A 199 -31.86 -7.80 -6.30
CA LEU A 199 -32.03 -7.97 -7.75
C LEU A 199 -31.20 -9.16 -8.27
N ALA A 200 -30.09 -9.46 -7.60
CA ALA A 200 -29.08 -10.39 -8.07
C ALA A 200 -29.17 -11.79 -7.45
N ILE A 201 -29.63 -11.89 -6.19
CA ILE A 201 -29.56 -13.11 -5.38
C ILE A 201 -30.97 -13.52 -4.91
N ASP A 202 -31.32 -14.79 -5.11
CA ASP A 202 -32.50 -15.37 -4.46
C ASP A 202 -32.12 -15.78 -3.03
N PHE A 203 -32.53 -15.00 -2.04
CA PHE A 203 -32.24 -15.29 -0.62
C PHE A 203 -32.90 -16.56 -0.08
N ARG A 204 -33.91 -17.12 -0.76
CA ARG A 204 -34.55 -18.38 -0.34
C ARG A 204 -33.65 -19.57 -0.67
N THR A 205 -33.10 -19.57 -1.88
CA THR A 205 -32.25 -20.66 -2.38
C THR A 205 -30.76 -20.41 -2.11
N GLY A 206 -30.35 -19.14 -1.99
CA GLY A 206 -28.96 -18.70 -1.95
C GLY A 206 -28.29 -18.68 -3.33
N GLU A 207 -29.09 -18.71 -4.41
CA GLU A 207 -28.59 -18.81 -5.78
C GLU A 207 -28.50 -17.45 -6.46
N ALA A 208 -27.49 -17.32 -7.34
CA ALA A 208 -27.30 -16.16 -8.20
C ALA A 208 -28.28 -16.20 -9.39
N PHE A 209 -29.13 -15.17 -9.52
CA PHE A 209 -30.11 -15.09 -10.60
C PHE A 209 -29.43 -14.78 -11.94
N SER A 210 -29.34 -15.79 -12.81
CA SER A 210 -28.63 -15.67 -14.11
C SER A 210 -29.14 -14.52 -14.99
N GLY A 211 -30.43 -14.17 -14.90
CA GLY A 211 -31.01 -13.06 -15.65
C GLY A 211 -30.46 -11.68 -15.26
N PHE A 212 -29.92 -11.54 -14.05
CA PHE A 212 -29.21 -10.33 -13.60
C PHE A 212 -27.81 -10.24 -14.22
N PHE A 213 -27.06 -11.33 -14.24
CA PHE A 213 -25.63 -11.32 -14.63
C PHE A 213 -25.40 -11.40 -16.15
N ASN A 214 -26.25 -12.15 -16.87
CA ASN A 214 -26.11 -12.38 -18.31
C ASN A 214 -25.97 -11.10 -19.15
N PRO A 215 -26.77 -10.03 -18.92
CA PRO A 215 -26.64 -8.79 -19.69
C PRO A 215 -25.27 -8.13 -19.55
N PHE A 216 -24.65 -8.17 -18.37
CA PHE A 216 -23.32 -7.59 -18.13
C PHE A 216 -22.22 -8.46 -18.74
N GLU A 217 -22.34 -9.78 -18.66
CA GLU A 217 -21.42 -10.70 -19.35
C GLU A 217 -21.45 -10.45 -20.86
N GLN A 218 -22.65 -10.38 -21.45
CA GLN A 218 -22.83 -10.11 -22.89
C GLN A 218 -22.34 -8.71 -23.26
N GLY A 219 -22.65 -7.69 -22.45
CA GLY A 219 -22.18 -6.33 -22.66
C GLY A 219 -20.66 -6.22 -22.70
N LEU A 220 -19.97 -6.89 -21.77
CA LEU A 220 -18.51 -6.98 -21.78
C LEU A 220 -17.97 -7.69 -23.03
N ARG A 221 -18.68 -8.66 -23.61
CA ARG A 221 -18.24 -9.36 -24.85
C ARG A 221 -18.45 -8.54 -26.11
N GLU A 222 -19.55 -7.80 -26.18
CA GLU A 222 -20.05 -7.22 -27.44
C GLU A 222 -19.65 -5.76 -27.63
N ARG A 223 -19.65 -4.97 -26.56
CA ARG A 223 -19.35 -3.54 -26.61
C ARG A 223 -17.88 -3.29 -26.33
N ASP A 224 -17.38 -2.09 -26.58
CA ASP A 224 -16.08 -1.72 -26.01
C ASP A 224 -16.20 -1.42 -24.50
N LYS A 225 -15.10 -1.09 -23.84
CA LYS A 225 -15.09 -0.84 -22.39
C LYS A 225 -15.88 0.43 -22.03
N HIS A 226 -15.71 1.51 -22.78
CA HIS A 226 -16.31 2.80 -22.45
C HIS A 226 -17.82 2.81 -22.72
N GLU A 227 -18.24 2.19 -23.81
CA GLU A 227 -19.66 1.98 -24.12
C GLU A 227 -20.36 1.15 -23.02
N GLU A 228 -19.73 0.07 -22.56
CA GLU A 228 -20.30 -0.77 -21.51
C GLU A 228 -20.30 -0.10 -20.14
N GLU A 229 -19.26 0.67 -19.81
CA GLU A 229 -19.19 1.47 -18.59
C GLU A 229 -20.33 2.49 -18.52
N LYS A 230 -20.58 3.20 -19.64
CA LYS A 230 -21.70 4.13 -19.73
C LYS A 230 -23.06 3.42 -19.67
N SER A 231 -23.20 2.29 -20.36
CA SER A 231 -24.43 1.50 -20.31
C SER A 231 -24.74 1.01 -18.89
N LEU A 232 -23.72 0.62 -18.12
CA LEU A 232 -23.87 0.23 -16.73
C LEU A 232 -24.27 1.42 -15.86
N GLU A 233 -23.61 2.57 -16.01
CA GLU A 233 -23.95 3.80 -15.28
C GLU A 233 -25.41 4.22 -15.53
N ASP A 234 -25.84 4.28 -16.79
CA ASP A 234 -27.21 4.61 -17.18
C ASP A 234 -28.22 3.61 -16.59
N TRP A 235 -27.87 2.31 -16.57
CA TRP A 235 -28.73 1.27 -15.99
C TRP A 235 -28.87 1.41 -14.47
N LEU A 236 -27.78 1.72 -13.75
CA LEU A 236 -27.81 1.92 -12.30
C LEU A 236 -28.73 3.07 -11.89
N TYR A 237 -28.85 4.12 -12.71
CA TYR A 237 -29.75 5.25 -12.50
C TYR A 237 -31.17 5.05 -13.08
N SER A 238 -31.44 3.92 -13.71
CA SER A 238 -32.73 3.69 -14.37
C SER A 238 -33.90 3.60 -13.39
N GLU A 239 -35.08 4.04 -13.84
CA GLU A 239 -36.32 3.94 -13.05
C GLU A 239 -36.61 2.50 -12.61
N GLY A 240 -36.31 1.51 -13.46
CA GLY A 240 -36.51 0.10 -13.15
C GLY A 240 -35.64 -0.40 -11.99
N VAL A 241 -34.43 0.11 -11.83
CA VAL A 241 -33.55 -0.23 -10.71
C VAL A 241 -33.97 0.54 -9.46
N ASN A 242 -34.18 1.86 -9.58
CA ASN A 242 -34.56 2.73 -8.46
C ASN A 242 -35.97 2.41 -7.89
N ALA A 243 -36.84 1.77 -8.66
CA ALA A 243 -38.13 1.26 -8.16
C ALA A 243 -37.99 0.04 -7.24
N ARG A 244 -36.82 -0.61 -7.21
CA ARG A 244 -36.55 -1.84 -6.44
C ARG A 244 -35.60 -1.63 -5.26
N THR A 245 -34.83 -0.55 -5.29
CA THR A 245 -33.88 -0.16 -4.24
C THR A 245 -33.75 1.36 -4.24
N ASP A 246 -33.75 1.95 -3.06
CA ASP A 246 -33.50 3.38 -2.83
C ASP A 246 -32.07 3.64 -2.31
N ASP A 247 -31.27 2.59 -2.16
CA ASP A 247 -29.91 2.61 -1.64
C ASP A 247 -28.86 2.95 -2.71
N ASP A 248 -27.64 3.25 -2.26
CA ASP A 248 -26.47 3.32 -3.13
C ASP A 248 -26.23 1.98 -3.82
N LYS A 249 -25.71 2.04 -5.04
CA LYS A 249 -25.51 0.86 -5.88
C LYS A 249 -24.13 0.89 -6.48
N THR A 250 -23.35 -0.16 -6.25
CA THR A 250 -22.05 -0.33 -6.89
C THR A 250 -21.91 -1.70 -7.51
N LEU A 251 -21.50 -1.74 -8.76
CA LEU A 251 -21.28 -2.98 -9.50
C LEU A 251 -19.91 -2.95 -10.19
N LEU A 252 -19.10 -3.98 -9.90
CA LEU A 252 -17.84 -4.27 -10.56
C LEU A 252 -17.98 -5.59 -11.32
N VAL A 253 -17.86 -5.54 -12.64
CA VAL A 253 -17.93 -6.73 -13.51
C VAL A 253 -16.64 -6.90 -14.30
N CYS A 254 -16.22 -8.16 -14.43
CA CYS A 254 -14.97 -8.54 -15.07
C CYS A 254 -15.21 -9.75 -15.98
N LEU A 255 -14.63 -9.73 -17.17
CA LEU A 255 -14.65 -10.81 -18.14
C LEU A 255 -13.21 -11.13 -18.55
N TYR A 256 -12.84 -12.41 -18.51
CA TYR A 256 -11.57 -12.86 -19.06
C TYR A 256 -11.72 -13.30 -20.52
N GLU A 257 -11.06 -12.60 -21.43
CA GLU A 257 -11.06 -12.95 -22.84
C GLU A 257 -9.78 -13.69 -23.23
N GLU A 258 -9.92 -14.97 -23.59
CA GLU A 258 -8.90 -15.66 -24.36
C GLU A 258 -8.92 -15.10 -25.78
N SER A 259 -7.90 -14.32 -26.16
CA SER A 259 -7.69 -13.90 -27.55
C SER A 259 -7.63 -15.14 -28.43
N GLY A 260 -8.67 -15.31 -29.25
CA GLY A 260 -8.83 -16.47 -30.10
C GLY A 260 -7.73 -16.54 -31.16
N LEU A 261 -6.97 -17.63 -31.14
CA LEU A 261 -6.27 -18.15 -32.34
C LEU A 261 -7.24 -18.82 -33.34
N ASN A 262 -8.56 -18.81 -33.09
CA ASN A 262 -9.58 -19.43 -33.94
C ASN A 262 -10.65 -18.43 -34.41
N ARG A 263 -10.24 -17.33 -35.06
CA ARG A 263 -11.15 -16.53 -35.91
C ARG A 263 -11.13 -16.93 -37.40
N GLN A 264 -10.53 -18.07 -37.75
CA GLN A 264 -10.46 -18.57 -39.14
C GLN A 264 -11.08 -19.95 -39.40
N SER A 265 -11.63 -20.67 -38.40
CA SER A 265 -12.16 -22.03 -38.62
C SER A 265 -13.70 -22.11 -38.74
N SER A 266 -14.37 -21.05 -39.18
CA SER A 266 -15.83 -21.04 -39.41
C SER A 266 -16.25 -20.47 -40.77
N LEU A 267 -15.33 -20.42 -41.73
CA LEU A 267 -15.60 -20.08 -43.14
C LEU A 267 -15.12 -21.18 -44.11
N GLU A 268 -15.25 -22.46 -43.75
CA GLU A 268 -15.13 -23.55 -44.72
C GLU A 268 -16.18 -24.63 -44.45
N SER A 269 -17.43 -24.33 -44.78
CA SER A 269 -18.43 -25.35 -45.15
C SER A 269 -19.57 -24.71 -45.93
N GLN A 270 -19.29 -24.22 -47.14
CA GLN A 270 -20.31 -24.06 -48.18
C GLN A 270 -19.64 -24.03 -49.56
N SER A 271 -19.82 -25.12 -50.31
CA SER A 271 -19.44 -25.27 -51.71
C SER A 271 -20.48 -24.61 -52.65
N PRO A 272 -20.12 -24.33 -53.92
CA PRO A 272 -20.54 -23.12 -54.62
C PRO A 272 -21.74 -23.32 -55.55
N SER A 273 -22.63 -22.32 -55.63
CA SER A 273 -23.48 -22.13 -56.81
C SER A 273 -23.77 -20.63 -57.09
N GLN A 274 -23.18 -20.20 -58.21
CA GLN A 274 -23.64 -19.26 -59.23
C GLN A 274 -24.18 -17.84 -58.92
N LEU A 275 -23.47 -16.90 -59.56
CA LEU A 275 -23.92 -15.74 -60.34
C LEU A 275 -24.35 -14.42 -59.66
N SER A 276 -23.49 -13.43 -59.92
CA SER A 276 -23.81 -12.12 -60.54
C SER A 276 -23.79 -10.86 -59.66
N SER A 277 -22.67 -10.15 -59.83
CA SER A 277 -22.61 -8.75 -60.26
C SER A 277 -22.78 -7.62 -59.23
N LYS A 278 -21.82 -6.69 -59.35
CA LYS A 278 -21.80 -5.25 -59.00
C LYS A 278 -21.56 -4.87 -57.54
N GLY A 279 -20.45 -4.16 -57.32
CA GLY A 279 -20.32 -3.29 -56.13
C GLY A 279 -18.91 -2.86 -55.74
N LYS A 280 -18.24 -2.08 -56.59
CA LYS A 280 -17.17 -1.10 -56.30
C LYS A 280 -16.36 -1.22 -54.99
N ALA A 281 -15.09 -1.58 -55.15
CA ALA A 281 -14.02 -1.24 -54.23
C ALA A 281 -13.69 0.26 -54.31
N HIS A 282 -13.57 0.92 -53.16
CA HIS A 282 -12.68 2.07 -52.95
C HIS A 282 -12.05 1.95 -51.57
N ASN A 283 -10.78 1.56 -51.57
CA ASN A 283 -9.91 1.58 -50.41
C ASN A 283 -9.59 3.02 -50.05
N HIS A 284 -9.83 3.43 -48.80
CA HIS A 284 -9.14 4.55 -48.21
C HIS A 284 -8.42 4.08 -46.95
N LEU A 285 -7.13 3.77 -47.11
CA LEU A 285 -6.19 3.77 -46.01
C LEU A 285 -5.98 5.23 -45.59
N THR A 286 -6.25 5.53 -44.33
CA THR A 286 -5.63 6.66 -43.64
C THR A 286 -5.14 6.16 -42.29
N ASN A 287 -3.82 6.07 -42.20
CA ASN A 287 -3.05 5.89 -40.98
C ASN A 287 -3.48 6.92 -39.93
N VAL A 288 -3.95 6.46 -38.78
CA VAL A 288 -4.02 7.26 -37.56
C VAL A 288 -3.19 6.53 -36.51
N LYS A 289 -2.13 7.20 -36.06
CA LYS A 289 -1.27 6.77 -34.96
C LYS A 289 -2.11 6.67 -33.70
N GLU A 290 -2.10 5.51 -33.05
CA GLU A 290 -2.66 5.33 -31.71
C GLU A 290 -1.73 5.97 -30.68
N ASP A 291 -2.14 7.12 -30.15
CA ASP A 291 -1.56 7.71 -28.94
C ASP A 291 -2.09 6.95 -27.72
N PHE A 292 -1.20 6.12 -27.13
CA PHE A 292 -1.43 5.43 -25.86
C PHE A 292 -1.42 6.43 -24.70
N HIS A 293 -2.60 6.73 -24.14
CA HIS A 293 -2.72 7.43 -22.87
C HIS A 293 -2.71 6.44 -21.69
N ASP A 294 -1.55 6.38 -21.03
CA ASP A 294 -1.35 5.79 -19.70
C ASP A 294 -2.20 6.59 -18.68
N LYS A 295 -3.25 5.98 -18.11
CA LYS A 295 -4.02 6.58 -17.00
C LYS A 295 -3.16 6.48 -15.74
N SER A 296 -2.27 7.46 -15.58
CA SER A 296 -1.57 7.73 -14.34
C SER A 296 -2.60 7.94 -13.22
N TYR A 297 -2.52 7.13 -12.16
CA TYR A 297 -3.20 7.39 -10.89
C TYR A 297 -2.61 8.65 -10.25
N GLY A 298 -3.03 9.81 -10.75
CA GLY A 298 -2.66 11.12 -10.27
C GLY A 298 -3.62 11.58 -9.19
N LEU A 299 -3.16 11.54 -7.94
CA LEU A 299 -3.62 12.47 -6.91
C LEU A 299 -3.13 13.87 -7.35
N ARG A 300 -4.04 14.73 -7.81
CA ARG A 300 -3.75 16.16 -7.98
C ARG A 300 -3.78 16.82 -6.60
N ASP A 301 -2.61 17.06 -6.04
CA ASP A 301 -2.39 18.10 -5.03
C ASP A 301 -2.52 19.46 -5.72
N SER A 302 -3.71 20.06 -5.67
CA SER A 302 -3.88 21.46 -6.03
C SER A 302 -3.49 22.35 -4.86
N ASN A 303 -2.21 22.73 -4.81
CA ASN A 303 -1.70 24.07 -4.46
C ASN A 303 -0.22 24.00 -4.03
N PHE A 304 0.72 23.94 -4.98
CA PHE A 304 2.07 24.48 -4.76
C PHE A 304 2.81 24.73 -6.09
N SER A 305 2.30 25.62 -6.94
CA SER A 305 3.18 26.30 -7.91
C SER A 305 3.84 27.50 -7.25
N LYS A 306 4.85 27.23 -6.42
CA LYS A 306 5.95 28.17 -6.17
C LYS A 306 7.22 27.33 -6.09
N SER A 307 8.12 27.61 -7.00
CA SER A 307 9.50 27.10 -7.09
C SER A 307 10.06 26.59 -5.75
N GLN A 308 10.25 25.28 -5.63
CA GLN A 308 11.12 24.72 -4.59
C GLN A 308 12.15 23.83 -5.28
N THR A 309 13.34 24.42 -5.37
CA THR A 309 14.64 23.78 -5.55
C THR A 309 14.77 22.49 -4.72
N LEU A 310 15.65 21.57 -5.15
CA LEU A 310 16.17 20.46 -4.33
C LEU A 310 16.26 20.90 -2.85
N PRO A 311 15.88 20.08 -1.86
CA PRO A 311 16.42 20.28 -0.53
C PRO A 311 17.92 20.09 -0.68
N ASN A 312 18.62 21.21 -0.79
CA ASN A 312 20.05 21.28 -0.59
C ASN A 312 20.22 20.63 0.79
N ILE A 313 20.74 19.41 0.84
CA ILE A 313 21.32 18.92 2.08
C ILE A 313 22.52 19.83 2.23
N GLU A 314 22.26 20.95 2.90
CA GLU A 314 23.18 22.03 3.10
C GLU A 314 24.49 21.39 3.53
N HIS A 315 25.59 21.64 2.80
CA HIS A 315 26.91 21.16 3.21
C HIS A 315 27.21 21.57 4.68
N SER A 316 26.53 22.62 5.15
CA SER A 316 26.36 23.02 6.55
C SER A 316 25.90 21.88 7.48
N PHE A 317 24.92 21.04 7.12
CA PHE A 317 24.37 20.02 8.02
C PHE A 317 25.35 18.87 8.28
N ILE A 318 26.05 18.40 7.25
CA ILE A 318 27.10 17.38 7.39
C ILE A 318 28.29 17.96 8.16
N ALA A 319 28.67 19.21 7.88
CA ALA A 319 29.71 19.90 8.63
C ALA A 319 29.33 20.09 10.11
N ILE A 320 28.10 20.53 10.41
CA ILE A 320 27.60 20.73 11.77
C ILE A 320 27.61 19.41 12.54
N SER A 321 27.12 18.32 11.94
CA SER A 321 27.15 17.00 12.57
C SER A 321 28.59 16.53 12.86
N PHE A 322 29.52 16.76 11.93
CA PHE A 322 30.92 16.41 12.09
C PHE A 322 31.60 17.23 13.21
N PHE A 323 31.38 18.54 13.24
CA PHE A 323 31.91 19.42 14.28
C PHE A 323 31.30 19.13 15.65
N CYS A 324 30.00 18.81 15.75
CA CYS A 324 29.38 18.42 17.01
C CYS A 324 29.99 17.15 17.61
N HIS A 325 30.35 16.16 16.78
CA HIS A 325 30.96 14.91 17.27
C HIS A 325 32.42 15.11 17.69
N ILE A 326 33.18 15.93 16.95
CA ILE A 326 34.52 16.33 17.38
C ILE A 326 34.45 17.11 18.70
N PHE A 327 33.52 18.05 18.82
CA PHE A 327 33.37 18.88 20.02
C PHE A 327 32.91 18.06 21.23
N ALA A 328 32.01 17.10 21.05
CA ALA A 328 31.61 16.16 22.10
C ALA A 328 32.79 15.30 22.56
N GLY A 329 33.59 14.78 21.62
CA GLY A 329 34.82 14.05 21.94
C GLY A 329 35.84 14.93 22.68
N TRP A 330 35.97 16.20 22.28
CA TRP A 330 36.87 17.15 22.92
C TRP A 330 36.42 17.51 24.34
N ILE A 331 35.13 17.77 24.57
CA ILE A 331 34.56 18.00 25.91
C ILE A 331 34.75 16.78 26.82
N LEU A 332 34.52 15.57 26.31
CA LEU A 332 34.75 14.33 27.05
C LEU A 332 36.23 14.16 27.43
N SER A 333 37.15 14.53 26.54
CA SER A 333 38.60 14.47 26.81
C SER A 333 39.07 15.51 27.84
N ILE A 334 38.50 16.72 27.82
CA ILE A 334 38.85 17.83 28.71
C ILE A 334 38.26 17.63 30.11
N SER A 335 37.07 17.03 30.20
CA SER A 335 36.39 16.72 31.47
C SER A 335 37.19 15.74 32.33
N PHE A 336 38.06 14.94 31.71
CA PHE A 336 38.95 14.00 32.41
C PHE A 336 40.22 14.65 32.99
N PHE A 337 40.57 15.86 32.52
CA PHE A 337 41.85 16.51 32.87
C PHE A 337 41.72 17.75 33.77
N LEU A 338 40.55 18.39 33.85
CA LEU A 338 40.47 19.76 34.40
C LEU A 338 39.61 20.00 35.66
N PHE A 339 38.95 18.99 36.24
CA PHE A 339 38.08 19.21 37.40
C PHE A 339 38.27 18.18 38.52
N PRO A 340 38.91 18.53 39.66
CA PRO A 340 39.04 17.63 40.81
C PRO A 340 37.80 17.59 41.71
N SER A 341 36.75 18.37 41.43
CA SER A 341 35.58 18.47 42.32
C SER A 341 34.39 17.65 41.80
N PHE A 342 33.96 16.70 42.66
CA PHE A 342 32.93 15.68 42.40
C PHE A 342 31.60 16.24 41.84
N ILE A 343 31.23 17.47 42.21
CA ILE A 343 29.96 18.10 41.79
C ILE A 343 29.99 18.52 40.32
N ALA A 344 31.12 19.02 39.81
CA ALA A 344 31.25 19.40 38.40
C ALA A 344 31.18 18.18 37.47
N GLY A 345 31.75 17.05 37.89
CA GLY A 345 31.68 15.78 37.17
C GLY A 345 30.24 15.24 37.05
N ILE A 346 29.42 15.39 38.10
CA ILE A 346 28.02 14.98 38.07
C ILE A 346 27.19 15.84 37.10
N ILE A 347 27.42 17.16 37.08
CA ILE A 347 26.72 18.07 36.16
C ILE A 347 27.08 17.74 34.71
N VAL A 348 28.36 17.51 34.42
CA VAL A 348 28.80 17.09 33.09
C VAL A 348 28.18 15.75 32.72
N LEU A 349 28.21 14.74 33.59
CA LEU A 349 27.60 13.44 33.35
C LEU A 349 26.09 13.54 33.05
N LEU A 350 25.35 14.35 33.81
CA LEU A 350 23.92 14.56 33.61
C LEU A 350 23.63 15.28 32.28
N LEU A 351 24.44 16.27 31.90
CA LEU A 351 24.35 16.92 30.59
C LEU A 351 24.66 15.94 29.45
N THR A 352 25.66 15.08 29.60
CA THR A 352 26.00 14.06 28.61
C THR A 352 24.87 13.04 28.46
N ILE A 353 24.28 12.59 29.57
CA ILE A 353 23.12 11.68 29.56
C ILE A 353 21.91 12.36 28.90
N LEU A 354 21.65 13.63 29.20
CA LEU A 354 20.56 14.39 28.58
C LEU A 354 20.75 14.51 27.07
N VAL A 355 21.95 14.84 26.62
CA VAL A 355 22.30 14.88 25.19
C VAL A 355 22.14 13.50 24.55
N MET A 356 22.53 12.43 25.25
CA MET A 356 22.39 11.06 24.77
C MET A 356 20.92 10.64 24.68
N VAL A 357 20.08 10.99 25.66
CA VAL A 357 18.64 10.72 25.66
C VAL A 357 17.94 11.49 24.55
N VAL A 358 18.25 12.78 24.36
CA VAL A 358 17.71 13.57 23.24
C VAL A 358 18.15 12.98 21.90
N THR A 359 19.40 12.51 21.80
CA THR A 359 19.93 11.84 20.61
C THR A 359 19.22 10.51 20.36
N ILE A 360 18.93 9.71 21.40
CA ILE A 360 18.21 8.43 21.32
C ILE A 360 16.72 8.63 20.99
N CYS A 361 16.07 9.64 21.56
CA CYS A 361 14.69 9.99 21.24
C CYS A 361 14.55 10.46 19.79
N ASN A 362 15.53 11.23 19.28
CA ASN A 362 15.61 11.63 17.88
C ASN A 362 16.12 10.50 16.96
N LEU A 363 16.67 9.42 17.52
CA LEU A 363 17.12 8.24 16.78
C LEU A 363 15.93 7.50 16.17
N LYS A 364 14.71 7.63 16.70
CA LYS A 364 13.50 7.03 16.12
C LYS A 364 13.16 7.68 14.76
N ASP A 365 13.26 9.01 14.67
CA ASP A 365 13.12 9.73 13.42
C ASP A 365 14.31 9.50 12.48
N TYR A 366 15.50 9.32 13.05
CA TYR A 366 16.70 8.92 12.30
C TYR A 366 16.55 7.52 11.71
N PHE A 367 16.02 6.55 12.46
CA PHE A 367 15.83 5.17 12.02
C PHE A 367 14.74 5.05 10.97
N ILE A 368 13.67 5.84 11.07
CA ILE A 368 12.61 5.93 10.05
C ILE A 368 13.14 6.55 8.76
N LYS A 369 13.90 7.66 8.85
CA LYS A 369 14.57 8.26 7.68
C LYS A 369 15.67 7.37 7.11
N LEU A 370 16.39 6.63 7.94
CA LEU A 370 17.41 5.66 7.55
C LEU A 370 16.78 4.46 6.85
N LEU A 371 15.63 3.93 7.32
CA LEU A 371 14.86 2.89 6.65
C LEU A 371 14.30 3.36 5.30
N GLN A 372 13.84 4.61 5.22
CA GLN A 372 13.42 5.24 3.96
C GLN A 372 14.59 5.43 3.00
N ALA A 373 15.77 5.82 3.50
CA ALA A 373 16.99 5.94 2.71
C ALA A 373 17.54 4.57 2.30
N PHE A 374 17.45 3.54 3.14
CA PHE A 374 17.85 2.16 2.84
C PHE A 374 16.97 1.55 1.74
N SER A 375 15.65 1.77 1.84
CA SER A 375 14.68 1.38 0.83
C SER A 375 14.93 2.06 -0.54
N TRP A 376 15.51 3.26 -0.54
CA TRP A 376 15.89 3.99 -1.74
C TRP A 376 17.28 3.57 -2.27
N LEU A 377 18.22 3.29 -1.36
CA LEU A 377 19.58 2.82 -1.68
C LEU A 377 19.62 1.39 -2.24
N THR A 378 18.66 0.54 -1.91
CA THR A 378 18.51 -0.79 -2.54
C THR A 378 18.10 -0.72 -4.01
N GLU A 379 17.75 0.47 -4.53
CA GLU A 379 17.27 0.67 -5.90
C GLU A 379 18.29 1.35 -6.84
N ASN A 380 19.47 1.80 -6.38
CA ASN A 380 20.46 2.43 -7.29
C ASN A 380 21.93 2.22 -6.86
N SER A 381 22.69 1.45 -7.65
CA SER A 381 24.12 1.23 -7.45
C SER A 381 24.95 2.35 -8.10
N LYS A 382 25.87 2.91 -7.29
CA LYS A 382 27.09 3.72 -7.58
C LYS A 382 27.32 4.85 -6.56
N LYS A 383 26.30 5.31 -5.83
CA LYS A 383 26.48 6.26 -4.68
C LYS A 383 26.65 5.55 -3.32
N SER A 384 26.34 4.26 -3.27
CA SER A 384 26.51 3.37 -2.10
C SER A 384 27.96 3.27 -1.63
N LEU A 385 28.92 3.43 -2.55
CA LEU A 385 30.35 3.37 -2.23
C LEU A 385 30.81 4.56 -1.36
N ALA A 386 30.27 5.77 -1.61
CA ALA A 386 30.69 6.98 -0.88
C ALA A 386 30.19 6.98 0.58
N VAL A 387 28.97 6.49 0.82
CA VAL A 387 28.40 6.38 2.18
C VAL A 387 29.10 5.28 2.97
N VAL A 388 29.36 4.12 2.35
CA VAL A 388 30.13 3.04 2.98
C VAL A 388 31.56 3.48 3.26
N LEU A 389 32.21 4.19 2.33
CA LEU A 389 33.56 4.73 2.52
C LEU A 389 33.60 5.78 3.64
N SER A 390 32.60 6.67 3.74
CA SER A 390 32.48 7.64 4.83
C SER A 390 32.29 6.96 6.20
N PHE A 391 31.52 5.87 6.24
CA PHE A 391 31.30 5.09 7.45
C PHE A 391 32.57 4.34 7.88
N LEU A 392 33.29 3.73 6.93
CA LEU A 392 34.57 3.07 7.17
C LEU A 392 35.66 4.05 7.64
N LEU A 393 35.72 5.26 7.07
CA LEU A 393 36.65 6.31 7.52
C LEU A 393 36.31 6.81 8.93
N SER A 394 35.03 6.86 9.30
CA SER A 394 34.59 7.23 10.65
C SER A 394 34.99 6.17 11.69
N ILE A 395 34.83 4.89 11.35
CA ILE A 395 35.31 3.78 12.19
C ILE A 395 36.83 3.81 12.33
N LEU A 396 37.56 4.08 11.24
CA LEU A 396 39.02 4.20 11.27
C LEU A 396 39.48 5.34 12.19
N GLY A 397 38.82 6.49 12.17
CA GLY A 397 39.09 7.60 13.08
C GLY A 397 38.88 7.24 14.56
N ILE A 398 37.82 6.50 14.87
CA ILE A 398 37.54 6.01 16.24
C ILE A 398 38.63 5.03 16.69
N VAL A 399 39.05 4.11 15.82
CA VAL A 399 40.11 3.12 16.12
C VAL A 399 41.46 3.81 16.34
N ILE A 400 41.82 4.79 15.50
CA ILE A 400 43.06 5.57 15.67
C ILE A 400 43.01 6.37 16.98
N GLY A 401 41.88 7.01 17.29
CA GLY A 401 41.70 7.73 18.56
C GLY A 401 41.87 6.83 19.78
N PHE A 402 41.33 5.61 19.72
CA PHE A 402 41.49 4.62 20.78
C PHE A 402 42.94 4.14 20.91
N TYR A 403 43.63 3.95 19.79
CA TYR A 403 45.04 3.53 19.77
C TYR A 403 45.98 4.63 20.30
N CYS A 404 45.73 5.90 19.94
CA CYS A 404 46.47 7.05 20.47
C CYS A 404 46.23 7.25 21.98
N SER A 405 45.01 7.00 22.46
CA SER A 405 44.69 7.03 23.89
C SER A 405 45.40 5.92 24.67
N GLN A 406 45.51 4.71 24.11
CA GLN A 406 46.28 3.58 24.67
C GLN A 406 47.80 3.85 24.68
N LEU A 407 48.32 4.50 23.64
CA LEU A 407 49.72 4.93 23.56
C LEU A 407 50.05 6.03 24.58
N SER A 408 49.12 6.97 24.85
CA SER A 408 49.32 8.00 25.88
C SER A 408 49.14 7.50 27.32
N SER A 409 48.57 6.30 27.50
CA SER A 409 48.38 5.65 28.80
C SER A 409 49.36 4.51 29.07
N SER A 410 50.35 4.30 28.19
CA SER A 410 51.48 3.41 28.45
C SER A 410 52.51 4.08 29.39
N PRO A 411 52.82 3.49 30.56
CA PRO A 411 53.66 4.10 31.61
C PRO A 411 55.18 3.99 31.34
N THR A 412 55.63 4.19 30.10
CA THR A 412 57.04 3.99 29.72
C THR A 412 57.76 5.22 29.14
N TYR A 413 57.09 6.36 29.00
CA TYR A 413 57.76 7.63 28.63
C TYR A 413 57.81 8.70 29.72
N GLU A 414 57.13 8.52 30.86
CA GLU A 414 57.18 9.49 31.98
C GLU A 414 58.09 9.07 33.15
N LYS A 415 58.88 7.99 32.99
CA LYS A 415 59.81 7.50 34.03
C LYS A 415 61.30 7.57 33.68
N LYS A 416 61.69 8.26 32.60
CA LYS A 416 63.10 8.46 32.23
C LYS A 416 63.57 9.92 32.13
N SER A 417 62.69 10.90 32.39
CA SER A 417 63.06 12.33 32.46
C SER A 417 62.91 12.97 33.86
N ARG A 418 62.34 12.28 34.84
CA ARG A 418 62.22 12.75 36.24
C ARG A 418 63.15 12.05 37.23
N GLY A 419 64.05 11.19 36.74
CA GLY A 419 65.01 10.43 37.55
C GLY A 419 66.43 10.98 37.63
N ASN A 420 66.75 12.10 36.95
CA ASN A 420 68.12 12.65 36.91
C ASN A 420 68.22 14.19 37.07
N ILE A 421 67.20 14.87 37.61
CA ILE A 421 67.25 16.34 37.90
C ILE A 421 66.78 16.67 39.34
N LEU A 422 66.86 15.71 40.27
CA LEU A 422 66.68 15.96 41.71
C LEU A 422 67.76 15.26 42.57
N GLN A 423 68.99 15.18 42.05
CA GLN A 423 70.18 14.82 42.83
C GLN A 423 71.27 15.92 42.81
N SER A 424 70.89 17.14 42.45
CA SER A 424 71.73 18.32 42.59
C SER A 424 70.82 19.55 42.72
N ILE A 425 70.44 19.87 43.95
CA ILE A 425 70.11 21.20 44.50
C ILE A 425 69.47 20.91 45.87
N ASP A 426 70.31 20.55 46.83
CA ASP A 426 70.10 20.97 48.22
C ASP A 426 71.46 20.96 48.93
N ILE A 427 72.37 21.80 48.43
CA ILE A 427 73.55 22.27 49.17
C ILE A 427 73.77 23.72 48.77
N THR A 428 73.09 24.65 49.44
CA THR A 428 73.67 25.89 49.99
C THR A 428 72.56 26.73 50.63
N ASN A 429 72.26 26.46 51.88
CA ASN A 429 71.84 27.39 52.94
C ASN A 429 71.73 26.51 54.20
N ASN A 430 72.45 26.70 55.30
CA ASN A 430 73.40 27.71 55.68
C ASN A 430 74.27 27.11 56.78
N ASN A 431 75.44 27.70 56.92
CA ASN A 431 76.37 27.58 58.03
C ASN A 431 75.73 27.43 59.44
N LEU A 432 76.45 26.65 60.27
CA LEU A 432 76.79 26.95 61.67
C LEU A 432 75.72 26.75 62.77
N THR A 433 75.98 25.69 63.55
CA THR A 433 76.12 25.66 65.03
C THR A 433 74.95 25.99 65.97
N LYS A 434 74.74 25.02 66.87
CA LYS A 434 74.41 25.12 68.33
C LYS A 434 73.12 25.90 68.65
N LYS A 435 72.14 25.29 69.33
CA LYS A 435 72.26 24.68 70.66
C LYS A 435 71.02 23.85 70.97
#